data_AF-A0A9X2NSS8-F1
#
_entry.id   AF-A0A9X2NSS8-F1
#
_cell.length_a   1.000
_cell.length_b   1.000
_cell.length_c   1.000
_cell.angle_alpha   90.00
_cell.angle_beta   90.00
_cell.angle_gamma   90.00
#
_symmetry.space_group_name_H-M   'P 1'
#
loop_
_entity.id
_entity.type
_entity.pdbx_description
1 polymer ?
#
loop_
_entity_poly.entity_id
_entity_poly.type
_entity_poly.pdbx_seq_one_letter_code
_entity_poly.pdbx_strand_id
1 'polypeptide(L)'
;MQRYIYIILLLIQASASFTQNIATDDYIGFYQDFLSSQKNSRCAMYPSCSQYGKMAFKNFTFPKAITLTCDRIIRCSHDARYYDITYQSGNRSLIDYPQENFPTQIIHNRYQAPHTDILKWRSDRDSNILFINQLINKEEYYPALLEIERLLFSNQGDHQLYKLKLLCHRGLKEYEEGIFEYEVTFPDTIKKNTELQMQAAILYYCTNNFSNAINLTEKIRRDTVSFPDVQKANALYGILSAQNEEYENSLSCFNQNAGTSSFNQQSIDIIKQMMKQKKKNPTMARMLSIIPGAGYLYTKHKGSALTAFLVNSLLGYATYTSIKKQNYGVAGVCGFLSLSFYIGNINGAGRSAIRYNSKKKNEQIRKLERINNIFY
;
A
#
# COMPACT_ATOMS: atom_id res chain seq x y z
N MET A 1 3.68 43.53 -31.31
CA MET A 1 3.34 42.16 -31.73
C MET A 1 3.63 41.08 -30.68
N GLN A 2 4.74 41.13 -29.94
CA GLN A 2 5.08 40.13 -28.90
C GLN A 2 4.04 39.99 -27.76
N ARG A 3 3.40 41.07 -27.28
CA ARG A 3 2.41 41.01 -26.17
C ARG A 3 1.12 40.26 -26.53
N TYR A 4 0.69 40.30 -27.79
CA TYR A 4 -0.53 39.60 -28.23
C TYR A 4 -0.30 38.09 -28.44
N ILE A 5 0.94 37.69 -28.79
CA ILE A 5 1.32 36.28 -28.93
C ILE A 5 1.30 35.56 -27.57
N TYR A 6 1.75 36.20 -26.49
CA TYR A 6 1.68 35.63 -25.14
C TYR A 6 0.23 35.48 -24.64
N ILE A 7 -0.64 36.44 -24.95
CA ILE A 7 -2.06 36.38 -24.57
C ILE A 7 -2.79 35.28 -25.36
N ILE A 8 -2.47 35.12 -26.65
CA ILE A 8 -3.01 34.04 -27.49
C ILE A 8 -2.49 32.67 -27.00
N LEU A 9 -1.21 32.53 -26.65
CA LEU A 9 -0.65 31.30 -26.07
C LEU A 9 -1.25 30.96 -24.70
N LEU A 10 -1.50 31.97 -23.85
CA LEU A 10 -2.20 31.82 -22.56
C LEU A 10 -3.66 31.42 -22.75
N LEU A 11 -4.36 31.99 -23.74
CA LEU A 11 -5.74 31.63 -24.07
C LEU A 11 -5.84 30.22 -24.67
N ILE A 12 -4.85 29.79 -25.47
CA ILE A 12 -4.77 28.42 -26.01
C ILE A 12 -4.48 27.41 -24.89
N GLN A 13 -3.61 27.74 -23.93
CA GLN A 13 -3.35 26.89 -22.75
C GLN A 13 -4.56 26.81 -21.80
N ALA A 14 -5.27 27.92 -21.58
CA ALA A 14 -6.45 27.98 -20.71
C ALA A 14 -7.65 27.23 -21.32
N SER A 15 -7.88 27.39 -22.63
CA SER A 15 -8.94 26.67 -23.36
C SER A 15 -8.65 25.18 -23.46
N ALA A 16 -7.40 24.76 -23.70
CA ALA A 16 -7.00 23.34 -23.69
C ALA A 16 -7.18 22.68 -22.31
N SER A 17 -6.94 23.41 -21.22
CA SER A 17 -7.13 22.92 -19.85
C SER A 17 -8.61 22.82 -19.45
N PHE A 18 -9.45 23.73 -19.94
CA PHE A 18 -10.90 23.75 -19.65
C PHE A 18 -11.68 22.72 -20.49
N THR A 19 -11.37 22.60 -21.78
CA THR A 19 -12.00 21.57 -22.65
C THR A 19 -11.55 20.15 -22.34
N GLN A 20 -10.34 19.95 -21.83
CA GLN A 20 -9.91 18.62 -21.37
C GLN A 20 -10.77 18.09 -20.23
N ASN A 21 -11.17 18.94 -19.27
CA ASN A 21 -11.98 18.51 -18.12
C ASN A 21 -13.41 18.12 -18.52
N ILE A 22 -14.06 18.88 -19.42
CA ILE A 22 -15.44 18.60 -19.84
C ILE A 22 -15.51 17.38 -20.76
N ALA A 23 -14.61 17.28 -21.75
CA ALA A 23 -14.63 16.17 -22.70
C ALA A 23 -14.26 14.83 -22.03
N THR A 24 -13.29 14.82 -21.10
CA THR A 24 -12.90 13.57 -20.43
C THR A 24 -13.97 13.04 -19.47
N ASP A 25 -14.71 13.91 -18.79
CA ASP A 25 -15.84 13.50 -17.96
C ASP A 25 -17.01 12.94 -18.78
N ASP A 26 -17.33 13.54 -19.95
CA ASP A 26 -18.42 13.09 -20.83
C ASP A 26 -18.15 11.73 -21.50
N TYR A 27 -16.97 11.51 -22.09
CA TYR A 27 -16.68 10.24 -22.79
C TYR A 27 -16.55 9.05 -21.82
N ILE A 28 -15.97 9.27 -20.64
CA ILE A 28 -15.80 8.19 -19.66
C ILE A 28 -17.10 7.99 -18.85
N GLY A 29 -17.93 9.03 -18.67
CA GLY A 29 -19.30 8.93 -18.19
C GLY A 29 -20.15 8.03 -19.09
N PHE A 30 -20.21 8.34 -20.39
CA PHE A 30 -20.96 7.54 -21.37
C PHE A 30 -20.55 6.06 -21.37
N TYR A 31 -19.25 5.74 -21.32
CA TYR A 31 -18.78 4.36 -21.20
C TYR A 31 -19.25 3.69 -19.90
N GLN A 32 -19.21 4.39 -18.76
CA GLN A 32 -19.67 3.84 -17.49
C GLN A 32 -21.19 3.61 -17.49
N ASP A 33 -21.96 4.57 -17.99
CA ASP A 33 -23.42 4.53 -17.93
C ASP A 33 -24.00 3.50 -18.92
N PHE A 34 -23.44 3.39 -20.13
CA PHE A 34 -24.02 2.56 -21.20
C PHE A 34 -23.29 1.23 -21.48
N LEU A 35 -21.97 1.15 -21.26
CA LEU A 35 -21.18 -0.04 -21.61
C LEU A 35 -20.73 -0.85 -20.39
N SER A 36 -20.62 -0.25 -19.20
CA SER A 36 -20.23 -0.97 -17.98
C SER A 36 -21.40 -1.68 -17.31
N SER A 37 -22.62 -1.16 -17.45
CA SER A 37 -23.88 -1.77 -16.95
C SER A 37 -24.21 -3.11 -17.62
N GLN A 38 -23.69 -3.37 -18.82
CA GLN A 38 -23.85 -4.67 -19.51
C GLN A 38 -22.89 -5.77 -19.02
N LYS A 39 -21.94 -5.45 -18.12
CA LYS A 39 -21.02 -6.42 -17.54
C LYS A 39 -21.46 -6.82 -16.15
N ASN A 40 -22.22 -7.92 -16.06
CA ASN A 40 -22.37 -8.74 -14.83
C ASN A 40 -21.03 -9.34 -14.34
N SER A 41 -19.88 -8.91 -14.87
CA SER A 41 -18.56 -9.39 -14.47
C SER A 41 -17.97 -8.54 -13.34
N ARG A 42 -17.74 -9.17 -12.18
CA ARG A 42 -16.99 -8.57 -11.06
C ARG A 42 -15.61 -8.09 -11.53
N CYS A 43 -15.28 -6.82 -11.30
CA CYS A 43 -13.99 -6.27 -11.75
C CYS A 43 -12.83 -6.83 -10.90
N ALA A 44 -11.83 -7.41 -11.55
CA ALA A 44 -10.64 -7.97 -10.89
C ALA A 44 -9.73 -6.91 -10.25
N MET A 45 -10.01 -5.62 -10.48
CA MET A 45 -9.11 -4.51 -10.25
C MET A 45 -9.82 -3.41 -9.45
N TYR A 46 -9.13 -2.84 -8.44
CA TYR A 46 -9.62 -1.73 -7.63
C TYR A 46 -8.61 -0.56 -7.61
N PRO A 47 -9.02 0.65 -8.01
CA PRO A 47 -10.22 0.95 -8.78
C PRO A 47 -10.26 0.18 -10.12
N SER A 48 -11.44 0.11 -10.74
CA SER A 48 -11.62 -0.48 -12.07
C SER A 48 -10.77 0.25 -13.11
N CYS A 49 -10.53 -0.34 -14.29
CA CYS A 49 -9.70 0.31 -15.31
C CYS A 49 -10.30 1.64 -15.80
N SER A 50 -11.63 1.74 -15.91
CA SER A 50 -12.29 3.00 -16.29
C SER A 50 -12.13 4.06 -15.20
N GLN A 51 -12.32 3.69 -13.93
CA GLN A 51 -12.17 4.62 -12.82
C GLN A 51 -10.70 5.02 -12.62
N TYR A 52 -9.76 4.11 -12.80
CA TYR A 52 -8.33 4.42 -12.87
C TYR A 52 -8.04 5.46 -13.97
N GLY A 53 -8.63 5.30 -15.15
CA GLY A 53 -8.53 6.25 -16.25
C GLY A 53 -9.06 7.63 -15.86
N LYS A 54 -10.28 7.72 -15.31
CA LYS A 54 -10.85 8.99 -14.79
C LYS A 54 -9.89 9.65 -13.81
N MET A 55 -9.40 8.89 -12.83
CA MET A 55 -8.42 9.40 -11.86
C MET A 55 -7.12 9.85 -12.52
N ALA A 56 -6.64 9.16 -13.54
CA ALA A 56 -5.42 9.53 -14.25
C ALA A 56 -5.60 10.84 -15.03
N PHE A 57 -6.69 11.00 -15.78
CA PHE A 57 -6.98 12.23 -16.53
C PHE A 57 -7.29 13.42 -15.63
N LYS A 58 -7.88 13.19 -14.46
CA LYS A 58 -8.11 14.24 -13.46
C LYS A 58 -6.82 14.77 -12.81
N ASN A 59 -5.82 13.92 -12.60
CA ASN A 59 -4.64 14.25 -11.79
C ASN A 59 -3.35 14.45 -12.58
N PHE A 60 -3.33 14.11 -13.88
CA PHE A 60 -2.13 14.17 -14.71
C PHE A 60 -2.42 14.79 -16.07
N THR A 61 -1.39 15.35 -16.70
CA THR A 61 -1.48 15.85 -18.08
C THR A 61 -1.88 14.73 -19.04
N PHE A 62 -2.57 15.10 -20.12
CA PHE A 62 -3.10 14.15 -21.10
C PHE A 62 -2.09 13.06 -21.56
N PRO A 63 -0.84 13.39 -21.97
CA PRO A 63 0.13 12.36 -22.38
C PRO A 63 0.46 11.36 -21.27
N LYS A 64 0.57 11.82 -20.02
CA LYS A 64 0.84 10.97 -18.86
C LYS A 64 -0.40 10.14 -18.51
N ALA A 65 -1.57 10.74 -18.50
CA ALA A 65 -2.84 10.10 -18.19
C ALA A 65 -3.17 8.96 -19.18
N ILE A 66 -3.01 9.20 -20.49
CA ILE A 66 -3.27 8.16 -21.49
C ILE A 66 -2.26 7.02 -21.40
N THR A 67 -0.98 7.34 -21.18
CA THR A 67 0.07 6.33 -20.98
C THR A 67 -0.20 5.44 -19.77
N LEU A 68 -0.58 6.04 -18.62
CA LEU A 68 -0.94 5.31 -17.41
C LEU A 68 -2.17 4.42 -17.64
N THR A 69 -3.16 4.93 -18.37
CA THR A 69 -4.38 4.20 -18.69
C THR A 69 -4.10 3.01 -19.62
N CYS A 70 -3.30 3.18 -20.66
CA CYS A 70 -2.87 2.09 -21.53
C CYS A 70 -2.04 1.03 -20.80
N ASP A 71 -1.09 1.43 -19.95
CA ASP A 71 -0.36 0.51 -19.06
C ASP A 71 -1.31 -0.26 -18.14
N ARG A 72 -2.29 0.42 -17.54
CA ARG A 72 -3.30 -0.22 -16.69
C ARG A 72 -4.12 -1.27 -17.44
N ILE A 73 -4.54 -0.97 -18.68
CA ILE A 73 -5.30 -1.90 -19.53
C ILE A 73 -4.46 -3.14 -19.86
N ILE A 74 -3.19 -2.98 -20.23
CA ILE A 74 -2.26 -4.11 -20.46
C ILE A 74 -2.23 -5.04 -19.24
N ARG A 75 -2.17 -4.48 -18.04
CA ARG A 75 -2.01 -5.26 -16.80
C ARG A 75 -3.31 -5.75 -16.18
N CYS A 76 -4.46 -5.37 -16.73
CA CYS A 76 -5.77 -5.64 -16.13
C CYS A 76 -5.98 -7.14 -15.92
N SER A 77 -6.38 -7.53 -14.70
CA SER A 77 -6.66 -8.93 -14.30
C SER A 77 -5.48 -9.91 -14.34
N HIS A 78 -4.23 -9.45 -14.46
CA HIS A 78 -3.05 -10.32 -14.52
C HIS A 78 -2.08 -10.12 -13.35
N ASP A 79 -1.17 -11.08 -13.19
CA ASP A 79 -0.01 -10.99 -12.30
C ASP A 79 -0.36 -10.65 -10.83
N ALA A 80 -1.49 -11.19 -10.35
CA ALA A 80 -2.09 -10.93 -9.04
C ALA A 80 -1.12 -10.99 -7.84
N ARG A 81 -0.06 -11.81 -7.93
CA ARG A 81 0.96 -11.94 -6.88
C ARG A 81 1.70 -10.64 -6.55
N TYR A 82 1.74 -9.67 -7.46
CA TYR A 82 2.43 -8.39 -7.26
C TYR A 82 1.52 -7.26 -6.76
N TYR A 83 0.25 -7.55 -6.49
CA TYR A 83 -0.71 -6.57 -5.98
C TYR A 83 -1.20 -7.00 -4.60
N ASP A 84 -1.52 -6.01 -3.78
CA ASP A 84 -2.33 -6.24 -2.58
C ASP A 84 -3.80 -6.38 -2.99
N ILE A 85 -4.60 -6.98 -2.09
CA ILE A 85 -6.01 -7.29 -2.35
C ILE A 85 -6.92 -6.44 -1.49
N THR A 86 -8.12 -6.15 -1.99
CA THR A 86 -9.20 -5.47 -1.26
C THR A 86 -10.54 -6.13 -1.54
N TYR A 87 -11.52 -5.85 -0.66
CA TYR A 87 -12.93 -6.21 -0.83
C TYR A 87 -13.86 -4.98 -0.85
N GLN A 88 -13.30 -3.77 -1.01
CA GLN A 88 -14.07 -2.52 -1.02
C GLN A 88 -15.19 -2.49 -2.07
N SER A 89 -15.05 -3.20 -3.19
CA SER A 89 -16.11 -3.33 -4.20
C SER A 89 -17.12 -4.46 -3.94
N GLY A 90 -17.13 -5.07 -2.75
CA GLY A 90 -17.96 -6.23 -2.42
C GLY A 90 -17.43 -7.58 -2.96
N ASN A 91 -16.25 -7.57 -3.59
CA ASN A 91 -15.59 -8.77 -4.11
C ASN A 91 -14.07 -8.61 -4.07
N ARG A 92 -13.34 -9.74 -4.16
CA ARG A 92 -11.88 -9.72 -4.19
C ARG A 92 -11.38 -8.97 -5.43
N SER A 93 -10.61 -7.91 -5.22
CA SER A 93 -10.02 -7.09 -6.29
C SER A 93 -8.56 -6.74 -5.97
N LEU A 94 -7.75 -6.53 -7.02
CA LEU A 94 -6.33 -6.17 -6.92
C LEU A 94 -6.16 -4.65 -6.89
N ILE A 95 -5.48 -4.15 -5.87
CA ILE A 95 -5.29 -2.71 -5.63
C ILE A 95 -4.21 -2.15 -6.56
N ASP A 96 -4.53 -1.10 -7.32
CA ASP A 96 -3.56 -0.34 -8.12
C ASP A 96 -4.12 1.04 -8.47
N TYR A 97 -3.51 2.07 -7.91
CA TYR A 97 -3.88 3.47 -8.12
C TYR A 97 -2.91 4.16 -9.10
N PRO A 98 -3.36 5.21 -9.81
CA PRO A 98 -2.47 5.98 -10.69
C PRO A 98 -1.48 6.85 -9.91
N GLN A 99 -1.73 7.07 -8.61
CA GLN A 99 -0.86 7.79 -7.68
C GLN A 99 -0.10 6.79 -6.80
N GLU A 100 1.07 7.17 -6.30
CA GLU A 100 1.89 6.30 -5.44
C GLU A 100 1.30 6.14 -4.04
N ASN A 101 0.71 7.22 -3.49
CA ASN A 101 0.03 7.20 -2.20
C ASN A 101 -1.44 6.83 -2.39
N PHE A 102 -1.89 5.82 -1.66
CA PHE A 102 -3.30 5.42 -1.62
C PHE A 102 -3.69 4.99 -0.20
N PRO A 103 -4.99 5.02 0.14
CA PRO A 103 -5.46 4.68 1.49
C PRO A 103 -5.12 3.22 1.80
N THR A 104 -4.21 2.99 2.74
CA THR A 104 -3.69 1.65 3.01
C THR A 104 -4.67 0.79 3.82
N GLN A 105 -5.64 1.42 4.50
CA GLN A 105 -6.72 0.75 5.23
C GLN A 105 -7.60 -0.14 4.35
N ILE A 106 -7.61 0.09 3.03
CA ILE A 106 -8.36 -0.74 2.08
C ILE A 106 -7.68 -2.09 1.80
N ILE A 107 -6.41 -2.25 2.20
CA ILE A 107 -5.66 -3.49 2.00
C ILE A 107 -6.20 -4.55 2.96
N HIS A 108 -6.73 -5.63 2.38
CA HIS A 108 -7.23 -6.77 3.13
C HIS A 108 -6.08 -7.55 3.77
N ASN A 109 -6.27 -7.94 5.03
CA ASN A 109 -5.30 -8.66 5.87
C ASN A 109 -3.90 -8.04 5.84
N ARG A 110 -3.81 -6.70 5.81
CA ARG A 110 -2.53 -6.00 5.91
C ARG A 110 -1.81 -6.36 7.21
N TYR A 111 -2.56 -6.35 8.31
CA TYR A 111 -2.13 -6.70 9.66
C TYR A 111 -3.06 -7.78 10.22
N GLN A 112 -2.55 -8.57 11.18
CA GLN A 112 -3.34 -9.57 11.87
C GLN A 112 -4.31 -8.90 12.83
N ALA A 113 -5.48 -9.53 13.03
CA ALA A 113 -6.46 -9.10 14.02
C ALA A 113 -5.80 -9.11 15.42
N PRO A 114 -5.77 -7.97 16.13
CA PRO A 114 -5.26 -7.91 17.49
C PRO A 114 -6.06 -8.82 18.42
N HIS A 115 -5.37 -9.50 19.32
CA HIS A 115 -6.00 -10.32 20.36
C HIS A 115 -5.27 -10.13 21.69
N THR A 116 -5.81 -10.73 22.74
CA THR A 116 -5.29 -10.70 24.10
C THR A 116 -5.13 -12.13 24.64
N ASP A 117 -4.48 -12.28 25.79
CA ASP A 117 -4.35 -13.57 26.44
C ASP A 117 -5.72 -14.21 26.72
N ILE A 118 -5.85 -15.50 26.41
CA ILE A 118 -7.06 -16.28 26.69
C ILE A 118 -7.04 -16.73 28.15
N LEU A 119 -7.48 -15.83 29.02
CA LEU A 119 -7.52 -16.03 30.46
C LEU A 119 -8.88 -16.55 30.91
N LYS A 120 -8.90 -17.65 31.69
CA LYS A 120 -10.14 -18.15 32.32
C LYS A 120 -10.52 -17.30 33.52
N TRP A 121 -11.82 -17.23 33.80
CA TRP A 121 -12.34 -16.60 35.01
C TRP A 121 -11.79 -17.26 36.27
N ARG A 122 -11.36 -16.42 37.20
CA ARG A 122 -11.04 -16.78 38.59
C ARG A 122 -11.35 -15.58 39.48
N SER A 123 -11.64 -15.85 40.75
CA SER A 123 -12.01 -14.84 41.75
C SER A 123 -10.91 -13.82 42.08
N ASP A 124 -9.65 -14.13 41.80
CA ASP A 124 -8.48 -13.26 42.03
C ASP A 124 -8.19 -12.28 40.88
N ARG A 125 -8.93 -12.37 39.77
CA ARG A 125 -8.70 -11.57 38.56
C ARG A 125 -9.79 -10.51 38.38
N ASP A 126 -9.41 -9.38 37.80
CA ASP A 126 -10.36 -8.33 37.44
C ASP A 126 -11.34 -8.85 36.38
N SER A 127 -12.61 -8.98 36.78
CA SER A 127 -13.69 -9.46 35.94
C SER A 127 -13.94 -8.57 34.73
N ASN A 128 -13.74 -7.25 34.86
CA ASN A 128 -13.93 -6.30 33.78
C ASN A 128 -12.85 -6.47 32.71
N ILE A 129 -11.58 -6.59 33.11
CA ILE A 129 -10.47 -6.84 32.19
C ILE A 129 -10.64 -8.19 31.48
N LEU A 130 -11.07 -9.24 32.19
CA LEU A 130 -11.35 -10.53 31.57
C LEU A 130 -12.46 -10.44 30.52
N PHE A 131 -13.52 -9.68 30.80
CA PHE A 131 -14.61 -9.47 29.87
C PHE A 131 -14.16 -8.69 28.63
N ILE A 132 -13.38 -7.62 28.81
CA ILE A 132 -12.78 -6.85 27.70
C ILE A 132 -11.90 -7.75 26.83
N ASN A 133 -11.03 -8.56 27.43
CA ASN A 133 -10.19 -9.52 26.71
C ASN A 133 -11.03 -10.52 25.92
N GLN A 134 -12.15 -11.00 26.49
CA GLN A 134 -13.08 -11.89 25.79
C GLN A 134 -13.71 -11.22 24.56
N LEU A 135 -14.15 -9.95 24.67
CA LEU A 135 -14.70 -9.20 23.55
C LEU A 135 -13.66 -9.00 22.44
N ILE A 136 -12.44 -8.61 22.81
CA ILE A 136 -11.31 -8.47 21.88
C ILE A 136 -11.01 -9.78 21.16
N ASN A 137 -10.98 -10.90 21.89
CA ASN A 137 -10.70 -12.22 21.31
C ASN A 137 -11.84 -12.74 20.42
N LYS A 138 -13.04 -12.15 20.48
CA LYS A 138 -14.14 -12.35 19.54
C LYS A 138 -14.12 -11.37 18.36
N GLU A 139 -13.11 -10.51 18.27
CA GLU A 139 -13.01 -9.40 17.31
C GLU A 139 -14.14 -8.34 17.47
N GLU A 140 -14.79 -8.31 18.64
CA GLU A 140 -15.81 -7.32 19.01
C GLU A 140 -15.14 -6.07 19.61
N TYR A 141 -14.33 -5.38 18.81
CA TYR A 141 -13.50 -4.25 19.27
C TYR A 141 -14.32 -3.03 19.71
N TYR A 142 -15.44 -2.73 19.04
CA TYR A 142 -16.27 -1.58 19.40
C TYR A 142 -16.97 -1.77 20.76
N PRO A 143 -17.63 -2.92 21.05
CA PRO A 143 -18.09 -3.24 22.41
C PRO A 143 -16.97 -3.22 23.46
N ALA A 144 -15.79 -3.75 23.13
CA ALA A 144 -14.64 -3.70 24.04
C ALA A 144 -14.22 -2.26 24.36
N LEU A 145 -14.17 -1.40 23.34
CA LEU A 145 -13.83 0.02 23.48
C LEU A 145 -14.85 0.75 24.37
N LEU A 146 -16.15 0.50 24.18
CA LEU A 146 -17.20 1.07 25.02
C LEU A 146 -17.02 0.71 26.50
N GLU A 147 -16.70 -0.55 26.80
CA GLU A 147 -16.47 -1.02 28.16
C GLU A 147 -15.20 -0.40 28.77
N ILE A 148 -14.14 -0.25 27.98
CA ILE A 148 -12.91 0.46 28.39
C ILE A 148 -13.23 1.91 28.76
N GLU A 149 -14.00 2.62 27.94
CA GLU A 149 -14.39 4.02 28.20
C GLU A 149 -15.22 4.15 29.47
N ARG A 150 -16.15 3.21 29.70
CA ARG A 150 -16.97 3.17 30.93
C ARG A 150 -16.11 3.07 32.18
N LEU A 151 -15.06 2.25 32.15
CA LEU A 151 -14.14 2.07 33.28
C LEU A 151 -13.21 3.27 33.46
N LEU A 152 -12.66 3.80 32.36
CA LEU A 152 -11.80 4.98 32.37
C LEU A 152 -12.52 6.24 32.85
N PHE A 153 -13.84 6.34 32.61
CA PHE A 153 -14.67 7.42 33.17
C PHE A 153 -14.62 7.45 34.71
N SER A 154 -14.54 6.27 35.35
CA SER A 154 -14.50 6.14 36.81
C SER A 154 -13.08 6.11 37.37
N ASN A 155 -12.11 5.60 36.62
CA ASN A 155 -10.72 5.47 37.04
C ASN A 155 -9.73 5.69 35.88
N GLN A 156 -9.13 6.88 35.82
CA GLN A 156 -8.18 7.28 34.77
C GLN A 156 -6.73 6.82 35.04
N GLY A 157 -6.47 6.09 36.13
CA GLY A 157 -5.11 5.68 36.51
C GLY A 157 -4.64 4.34 35.91
N ASP A 158 -5.52 3.59 35.26
CA ASP A 158 -5.21 2.23 34.83
C ASP A 158 -4.57 2.19 33.43
N HIS A 159 -3.24 2.06 33.40
CA HIS A 159 -2.44 1.91 32.18
C HIS A 159 -2.86 0.71 31.31
N GLN A 160 -3.40 -0.36 31.90
CA GLN A 160 -3.84 -1.54 31.17
C GLN A 160 -5.05 -1.23 30.29
N LEU A 161 -5.99 -0.43 30.79
CA LEU A 161 -7.17 0.01 30.03
C LEU A 161 -6.77 0.86 28.82
N TYR A 162 -5.84 1.82 28.99
CA TYR A 162 -5.32 2.61 27.86
C TYR A 162 -4.58 1.76 26.82
N LYS A 163 -3.84 0.74 27.26
CA LYS A 163 -3.18 -0.22 26.35
C LYS A 163 -4.20 -0.99 25.52
N LEU A 164 -5.23 -1.53 26.17
CA LEU A 164 -6.32 -2.24 25.51
C LEU A 164 -7.11 -1.30 24.57
N LYS A 165 -7.22 -0.01 24.92
CA LYS A 165 -7.83 1.02 24.08
C LYS A 165 -7.11 1.16 22.73
N LEU A 166 -5.80 1.34 22.75
CA LEU A 166 -4.98 1.40 21.52
C LEU A 166 -5.05 0.10 20.72
N LEU A 167 -5.12 -1.04 21.41
CA LEU A 167 -5.28 -2.34 20.77
C LEU A 167 -6.64 -2.46 20.04
N CYS A 168 -7.72 -1.94 20.63
CA CYS A 168 -9.04 -1.89 20.00
C CYS A 168 -9.05 -0.98 18.77
N HIS A 169 -8.47 0.23 18.87
CA HIS A 169 -8.28 1.13 17.72
C HIS A 169 -7.54 0.45 16.57
N ARG A 170 -6.51 -0.34 16.88
CA ARG A 170 -5.79 -1.16 15.90
C ARG A 170 -6.68 -2.22 15.25
N GLY A 171 -7.56 -2.85 16.03
CA GLY A 171 -8.51 -3.86 15.56
C GLY A 171 -9.60 -3.29 14.65
N LEU A 172 -10.08 -2.09 14.97
CA LEU A 172 -11.02 -1.31 14.16
C LEU A 172 -10.36 -0.68 12.91
N LYS A 173 -9.02 -0.68 12.85
CA LYS A 173 -8.21 0.02 11.84
C LYS A 173 -8.39 1.54 11.88
N GLU A 174 -8.75 2.07 13.04
CA GLU A 174 -8.87 3.49 13.37
C GLU A 174 -7.53 3.97 13.93
N TYR A 175 -6.46 3.77 13.15
CA TYR A 175 -5.09 4.00 13.64
C TYR A 175 -4.83 5.47 13.98
N GLU A 176 -5.32 6.37 13.13
CA GLU A 176 -5.21 7.81 13.30
C GLU A 176 -5.97 8.30 14.54
N GLU A 177 -7.14 7.72 14.83
CA GLU A 177 -7.93 8.03 16.03
C GLU A 177 -7.19 7.57 17.29
N GLY A 178 -6.68 6.33 17.31
CA GLY A 178 -5.88 5.84 18.42
C GLY A 178 -4.60 6.65 18.66
N ILE A 179 -3.96 7.15 17.58
CA ILE A 179 -2.82 8.07 17.69
C ILE A 179 -3.26 9.41 18.28
N PHE A 180 -4.36 9.98 17.78
CA PHE A 180 -4.89 11.25 18.29
C PHE A 180 -5.18 11.17 19.79
N GLU A 181 -5.86 10.11 20.23
CA GLU A 181 -6.13 9.89 21.65
C GLU A 181 -4.86 9.75 22.48
N TYR A 182 -3.90 8.95 22.02
CA TYR A 182 -2.62 8.78 22.71
C TYR A 182 -1.86 10.09 22.86
N GLU A 183 -1.82 10.92 21.82
CA GLU A 183 -1.07 12.18 21.84
C GLU A 183 -1.79 13.27 22.64
N VAL A 184 -3.11 13.37 22.52
CA VAL A 184 -3.88 14.53 23.02
C VAL A 184 -4.61 14.23 24.33
N THR A 185 -5.18 13.03 24.48
CA THR A 185 -6.15 12.73 25.55
C THR A 185 -5.52 11.97 26.71
N PHE A 186 -4.56 11.07 26.45
CA PHE A 186 -4.01 10.22 27.50
C PHE A 186 -3.20 11.03 28.53
N PRO A 187 -3.24 10.71 29.83
CA PRO A 187 -2.43 11.40 30.84
C PRO A 187 -0.93 11.15 30.64
N ASP A 188 -0.09 12.17 30.87
CA ASP A 188 1.38 12.06 30.70
C ASP A 188 2.02 11.01 31.62
N THR A 189 1.43 10.76 32.80
CA THR A 189 1.85 9.68 33.72
C THR A 189 1.70 8.30 33.08
N ILE A 190 0.60 8.10 32.34
CA ILE A 190 0.28 6.84 31.65
C ILE A 190 1.15 6.66 30.41
N LYS A 191 1.42 7.74 29.65
CA LYS A 191 2.30 7.70 28.46
C LYS A 191 3.75 7.29 28.76
N LYS A 192 4.18 7.26 30.03
CA LYS A 192 5.51 6.74 30.41
C LYS A 192 5.59 5.21 30.38
N ASN A 193 4.45 4.52 30.39
CA ASN A 193 4.42 3.06 30.32
C ASN A 193 4.92 2.56 28.95
N THR A 194 5.85 1.61 28.98
CA THR A 194 6.60 1.10 27.81
C THR A 194 5.73 0.24 26.91
N GLU A 195 4.87 -0.59 27.47
CA GLU A 195 3.91 -1.39 26.70
C GLU A 195 2.94 -0.50 25.93
N LEU A 196 2.49 0.60 26.55
CA LEU A 196 1.63 1.59 25.91
C LEU A 196 2.35 2.34 24.78
N GLN A 197 3.58 2.81 25.04
CA GLN A 197 4.43 3.42 24.01
C GLN A 197 4.67 2.46 22.83
N MET A 198 4.83 1.17 23.11
CA MET A 198 4.98 0.16 22.08
C MET A 198 3.70 0.01 21.24
N GLN A 199 2.51 0.00 21.85
CA GLN A 199 1.26 0.01 21.10
C GLN A 199 1.11 1.26 20.22
N ALA A 200 1.43 2.44 20.76
CA ALA A 200 1.44 3.68 19.99
C ALA A 200 2.44 3.64 18.82
N ALA A 201 3.65 3.10 19.04
CA ALA A 201 4.64 2.91 17.99
C ALA A 201 4.13 1.98 16.86
N ILE A 202 3.37 0.94 17.21
CA ILE A 202 2.72 0.06 16.23
C ILE A 202 1.62 0.80 15.45
N LEU A 203 0.83 1.67 16.09
CA LEU A 203 -0.15 2.49 15.36
C LEU A 203 0.54 3.43 14.36
N TYR A 204 1.63 4.09 14.76
CA TYR A 204 2.45 4.90 13.85
C TYR A 204 3.07 4.07 12.71
N TYR A 205 3.46 2.82 13.00
CA TYR A 205 3.89 1.88 11.97
C TYR A 205 2.77 1.58 10.96
N CYS A 206 1.54 1.35 11.44
CA CYS A 206 0.38 1.05 10.60
C CYS A 206 0.00 2.21 9.65
N THR A 207 0.19 3.45 10.08
CA THR A 207 -0.04 4.67 9.29
C THR A 207 1.14 5.07 8.39
N ASN A 208 2.21 4.26 8.35
CA ASN A 208 3.48 4.55 7.69
C ASN A 208 4.21 5.80 8.22
N ASN A 209 3.87 6.29 9.41
CA ASN A 209 4.60 7.37 10.07
C ASN A 209 5.85 6.80 10.77
N PHE A 210 6.83 6.40 9.96
CA PHE A 210 8.03 5.70 10.43
C PHE A 210 8.88 6.58 11.34
N SER A 211 8.90 7.90 11.15
CA SER A 211 9.64 8.82 12.00
C SER A 211 9.17 8.76 13.45
N ASN A 212 7.87 8.82 13.70
CA ASN A 212 7.33 8.74 15.06
C ASN A 212 7.47 7.33 15.67
N ALA A 213 7.32 6.29 14.85
CA ALA A 213 7.55 4.91 15.31
C ALA A 213 9.02 4.69 15.74
N ILE A 214 9.99 5.23 14.97
CA ILE A 214 11.42 5.22 15.32
C ILE A 214 11.65 5.99 16.63
N ASN A 215 11.06 7.17 16.78
CA ASN A 215 11.28 8.01 17.95
C ASN A 215 10.75 7.37 19.25
N LEU A 216 9.58 6.73 19.20
CA LEU A 216 9.03 5.98 20.34
C LEU A 216 9.85 4.73 20.67
N THR A 217 10.27 3.97 19.65
CA THR A 217 11.10 2.77 19.90
C THR A 217 12.47 3.14 20.47
N GLU A 218 13.09 4.23 20.02
CA GLU A 218 14.29 4.80 20.62
C GLU A 218 14.10 5.19 22.09
N LYS A 219 12.97 5.84 22.40
CA LYS A 219 12.64 6.20 23.78
C LYS A 219 12.54 4.97 24.69
N ILE A 220 11.81 3.94 24.24
CA ILE A 220 11.68 2.67 24.99
C ILE A 220 13.06 2.04 25.23
N ARG A 221 13.92 2.01 24.21
CA ARG A 221 15.29 1.44 24.29
C ARG A 221 16.19 2.16 25.30
N ARG A 222 15.98 3.46 25.54
CA ARG A 222 16.78 4.25 26.49
C ARG A 222 16.23 4.21 27.91
N ASP A 223 14.91 4.32 28.05
CA ASP A 223 14.26 4.59 29.34
C ASP A 223 13.99 3.32 30.17
N THR A 224 14.20 2.12 29.59
CA THR A 224 13.68 0.86 30.13
C THR A 224 14.76 -0.18 30.37
N VAL A 225 14.68 -0.86 31.53
CA VAL A 225 15.52 -2.03 31.85
C VAL A 225 14.76 -3.36 31.61
N SER A 226 13.43 -3.30 31.43
CA SER A 226 12.58 -4.45 31.09
C SER A 226 13.03 -5.11 29.78
N PHE A 227 13.56 -6.32 29.91
CA PHE A 227 14.16 -7.05 28.80
C PHE A 227 13.16 -7.37 27.65
N PRO A 228 11.91 -7.79 27.90
CA PRO A 228 10.95 -8.08 26.82
C PRO A 228 10.54 -6.85 25.99
N ASP A 229 10.30 -5.71 26.64
CA ASP A 229 9.86 -4.47 25.96
C ASP A 229 10.99 -3.90 25.08
N VAL A 230 12.22 -3.90 25.60
CA VAL A 230 13.40 -3.45 24.86
C VAL A 230 13.66 -4.36 23.67
N GLN A 231 13.48 -5.68 23.80
CA GLN A 231 13.60 -6.60 22.67
C GLN A 231 12.60 -6.31 21.56
N LYS A 232 11.33 -6.09 21.92
CA LYS A 232 10.28 -5.80 20.95
C LYS A 232 10.49 -4.44 20.28
N ALA A 233 10.95 -3.44 21.02
CA ALA A 233 11.35 -2.14 20.48
C ALA A 233 12.56 -2.26 19.54
N ASN A 234 13.60 -3.01 19.92
CA ASN A 234 14.75 -3.32 19.06
C ASN A 234 14.33 -4.02 17.76
N ALA A 235 13.39 -4.97 17.85
CA ALA A 235 12.89 -5.68 16.68
C ALA A 235 12.10 -4.76 15.74
N LEU A 236 11.19 -3.92 16.27
CA LEU A 236 10.46 -2.96 15.46
C LEU A 236 11.38 -1.91 14.82
N TYR A 237 12.34 -1.37 15.59
CA TYR A 237 13.36 -0.46 15.07
C TYR A 237 14.19 -1.14 13.96
N GLY A 238 14.66 -2.37 14.19
CA GLY A 238 15.40 -3.15 13.20
C GLY A 238 14.60 -3.40 11.92
N ILE A 239 13.29 -3.65 12.02
CA ILE A 239 12.39 -3.78 10.86
C ILE A 239 12.26 -2.45 10.10
N LEU A 240 12.11 -1.34 10.82
CA LEU A 240 12.04 0.01 10.24
C LEU A 240 13.34 0.38 9.50
N SER A 241 14.50 0.09 10.10
CA SER A 241 15.80 0.25 9.44
C SER A 241 15.91 -0.60 8.18
N ALA A 242 15.49 -1.88 8.22
CA ALA A 242 15.50 -2.75 7.04
C ALA A 242 14.58 -2.25 5.92
N GLN A 243 13.44 -1.65 6.29
CA GLN A 243 12.49 -1.08 5.34
C GLN A 243 13.06 0.14 4.60
N ASN A 244 13.86 0.95 5.32
CA ASN A 244 14.64 2.07 4.79
C ASN A 244 15.95 1.64 4.10
N GLU A 245 16.20 0.33 3.98
CA GLU A 245 17.41 -0.25 3.38
C GLU A 245 18.71 0.02 4.16
N GLU A 246 18.59 0.42 5.43
CA GLU A 246 19.69 0.55 6.39
C GLU A 246 19.99 -0.81 7.05
N TYR A 247 20.44 -1.76 6.25
CA TYR A 247 20.58 -3.15 6.70
C TYR A 247 21.62 -3.34 7.81
N GLU A 248 22.68 -2.53 7.85
CA GLU A 248 23.68 -2.60 8.93
C GLU A 248 23.10 -2.19 10.29
N ASN A 249 22.29 -1.12 10.31
CA ASN A 249 21.57 -0.69 11.51
C ASN A 249 20.57 -1.77 11.97
N SER A 250 19.87 -2.37 11.00
CA SER A 250 18.94 -3.48 11.26
C SER A 250 19.65 -4.69 11.88
N LEU A 251 20.79 -5.11 11.32
CA LEU A 251 21.62 -6.20 11.85
C LEU A 251 22.08 -5.91 13.28
N SER A 252 22.56 -4.69 13.55
CA SER A 252 22.99 -4.28 14.89
C SER A 252 21.86 -4.46 15.91
N CYS A 253 20.63 -4.06 15.57
CA CYS A 253 19.48 -4.20 16.47
C CYS A 253 19.13 -5.67 16.76
N PHE A 254 19.15 -6.54 15.75
CA PHE A 254 18.90 -7.97 15.96
C PHE A 254 20.07 -8.69 16.66
N ASN A 255 21.31 -8.23 16.46
CA ASN A 255 22.48 -8.73 17.19
C ASN A 255 22.50 -8.31 18.65
N GLN A 256 22.00 -7.10 19.00
CA GLN A 256 21.81 -6.68 20.40
C GLN A 256 20.82 -7.59 21.14
N ASN A 257 19.88 -8.18 20.41
CA ASN A 257 18.97 -9.20 20.92
C ASN A 257 19.60 -10.62 20.86
N ALA A 258 20.77 -10.82 20.22
CA ALA A 258 21.38 -12.13 20.05
C ALA A 258 22.00 -12.62 21.36
N GLY A 259 21.46 -13.73 21.85
CA GLY A 259 21.75 -14.31 23.17
C GLY A 259 20.55 -14.96 23.84
N THR A 260 19.32 -14.74 23.31
CA THR A 260 18.08 -15.11 24.03
C THR A 260 17.04 -15.92 23.25
N SER A 261 17.14 -16.09 21.92
CA SER A 261 16.24 -17.00 21.19
C SER A 261 16.74 -17.39 19.79
N SER A 262 16.25 -18.53 19.27
CA SER A 262 16.44 -18.98 17.89
C SER A 262 15.78 -18.07 16.83
N PHE A 263 14.79 -17.26 17.23
CA PHE A 263 14.07 -16.32 16.35
C PHE A 263 14.91 -15.11 15.94
N ASN A 264 15.82 -14.65 16.81
CA ASN A 264 16.75 -13.57 16.47
C ASN A 264 17.73 -13.98 15.37
N GLN A 265 18.21 -15.23 15.41
CA GLN A 265 19.07 -15.77 14.37
C GLN A 265 18.35 -15.84 13.01
N GLN A 266 17.09 -16.27 12.99
CA GLN A 266 16.28 -16.27 11.77
C GLN A 266 16.11 -14.84 11.20
N SER A 267 15.92 -13.86 12.07
CA SER A 267 15.80 -12.45 11.66
C SER A 267 17.11 -11.95 11.03
N ILE A 268 18.26 -12.25 11.63
CA ILE A 268 19.59 -11.93 11.10
C ILE A 268 19.81 -12.55 9.71
N ASP A 269 19.42 -13.82 9.53
CA ASP A 269 19.58 -14.52 8.25
C ASP A 269 18.69 -13.91 7.16
N ILE A 270 17.47 -13.48 7.51
CA ILE A 270 16.59 -12.75 6.59
C ILE A 270 17.23 -11.41 6.17
N ILE A 271 17.77 -10.64 7.10
CA ILE A 271 18.42 -9.37 6.78
C ILE A 271 19.64 -9.59 5.87
N LYS A 272 20.49 -10.59 6.17
CA LYS A 272 21.61 -10.97 5.29
C LYS A 272 21.14 -11.39 3.90
N GLN A 273 20.00 -12.08 3.80
CA GLN A 273 19.39 -12.42 2.52
C GLN A 273 18.93 -11.17 1.77
N MET A 274 18.31 -10.21 2.45
CA MET A 274 17.88 -8.93 1.86
C MET A 274 19.06 -8.13 1.33
N MET A 275 20.19 -8.06 2.05
CA MET A 275 21.42 -7.39 1.60
C MET A 275 21.98 -7.99 0.31
N LYS A 276 21.96 -9.32 0.18
CA LYS A 276 22.47 -10.03 -1.01
C LYS A 276 21.51 -9.99 -2.19
N GLN A 277 20.28 -9.53 -1.98
CA GLN A 277 19.23 -9.66 -2.97
C GLN A 277 19.36 -8.64 -4.11
N LYS A 278 19.62 -9.14 -5.33
CA LYS A 278 19.69 -8.30 -6.53
C LYS A 278 18.31 -7.77 -6.93
N LYS A 279 18.21 -6.43 -7.06
CA LYS A 279 17.02 -5.74 -7.57
C LYS A 279 16.94 -5.84 -9.10
N LYS A 280 15.71 -5.88 -9.63
CA LYS A 280 15.44 -5.72 -11.07
C LYS A 280 15.60 -4.25 -11.44
N ASN A 281 16.31 -3.97 -12.53
CA ASN A 281 16.56 -2.60 -12.97
C ASN A 281 15.37 -2.07 -13.81
N PRO A 282 14.72 -0.96 -13.41
CA PRO A 282 13.65 -0.34 -14.18
C PRO A 282 14.07 0.16 -15.57
N THR A 283 15.29 0.68 -15.74
CA THR A 283 15.76 1.16 -17.06
C THR A 283 15.95 0.00 -18.02
N MET A 284 16.54 -1.10 -17.55
CA MET A 284 16.67 -2.33 -18.34
C MET A 284 15.31 -2.89 -18.76
N ALA A 285 14.32 -2.86 -17.86
CA ALA A 285 12.97 -3.28 -18.20
C ALA A 285 12.33 -2.42 -19.30
N ARG A 286 12.57 -1.09 -19.28
CA ARG A 286 12.12 -0.19 -20.35
C ARG A 286 12.82 -0.50 -21.68
N MET A 287 14.15 -0.64 -21.66
CA MET A 287 14.93 -0.92 -22.88
C MET A 287 14.52 -2.23 -23.55
N LEU A 288 14.34 -3.30 -22.76
CA LEU A 288 13.86 -4.56 -23.30
C LEU A 288 12.47 -4.44 -23.92
N SER A 289 11.63 -3.52 -23.44
CA SER A 289 10.25 -3.34 -23.90
C SER A 289 10.11 -2.65 -25.26
N ILE A 290 11.23 -2.32 -25.92
CA ILE A 290 11.23 -2.02 -27.37
C ILE A 290 10.59 -3.18 -28.13
N ILE A 291 10.85 -4.42 -27.68
CA ILE A 291 10.05 -5.58 -28.07
C ILE A 291 8.85 -5.64 -27.11
N PRO A 292 7.61 -5.44 -27.58
CA PRO A 292 6.44 -5.44 -26.71
C PRO A 292 6.38 -6.69 -25.82
N GLY A 293 6.22 -6.47 -24.51
CA GLY A 293 6.15 -7.55 -23.51
C GLY A 293 7.49 -8.04 -22.95
N ALA A 294 8.64 -7.82 -23.60
CA ALA A 294 9.91 -8.38 -23.16
C ALA A 294 10.40 -7.82 -21.81
N GLY A 295 10.15 -6.54 -21.49
CA GLY A 295 10.45 -6.00 -20.16
C GLY A 295 9.54 -6.57 -19.05
N TYR A 296 8.28 -6.84 -19.36
CA TYR A 296 7.40 -7.56 -18.43
C TYR A 296 7.88 -9.00 -18.21
N LEU A 297 8.39 -9.69 -19.23
CA LEU A 297 9.02 -11.00 -19.06
C LEU A 297 10.25 -10.94 -18.14
N TYR A 298 11.14 -9.96 -18.35
CA TYR A 298 12.32 -9.73 -17.50
C TYR A 298 11.97 -9.54 -16.02
N THR A 299 10.83 -8.88 -15.75
CA THR A 299 10.29 -8.62 -14.40
C THR A 299 9.33 -9.71 -13.92
N LYS A 300 9.24 -10.85 -14.62
CA LYS A 300 8.40 -12.00 -14.29
C LYS A 300 6.90 -11.67 -14.21
N HIS A 301 6.42 -10.71 -15.00
CA HIS A 301 5.00 -10.38 -15.17
C HIS A 301 4.49 -11.03 -16.47
N LYS A 302 4.23 -12.34 -16.42
CA LYS A 302 3.97 -13.14 -17.63
C LYS A 302 2.65 -12.76 -18.31
N GLY A 303 1.62 -12.44 -17.52
CA GLY A 303 0.32 -12.05 -18.09
C GLY A 303 0.38 -10.67 -18.76
N SER A 304 1.04 -9.70 -18.10
CA SER A 304 1.30 -8.38 -18.67
C SER A 304 2.18 -8.45 -19.93
N ALA A 305 3.12 -9.41 -20.00
CA ALA A 305 3.95 -9.60 -21.18
C ALA A 305 3.14 -10.06 -22.41
N LEU A 306 2.28 -11.07 -22.22
CA LEU A 306 1.46 -11.61 -23.30
C LEU A 306 0.48 -10.57 -23.83
N THR A 307 -0.22 -9.87 -22.94
CA THR A 307 -1.16 -8.81 -23.30
C THR A 307 -0.47 -7.65 -24.00
N ALA A 308 0.70 -7.19 -23.51
CA ALA A 308 1.46 -6.15 -24.17
C ALA A 308 1.86 -6.55 -25.59
N PHE A 309 2.31 -7.79 -25.80
CA PHE A 309 2.64 -8.31 -27.12
C PHE A 309 1.42 -8.32 -28.06
N LEU A 310 0.30 -8.89 -27.61
CA LEU A 310 -0.92 -9.01 -28.42
C LEU A 310 -1.51 -7.65 -28.78
N VAL A 311 -1.69 -6.76 -27.80
CA VAL A 311 -2.31 -5.44 -28.04
C VAL A 311 -1.47 -4.60 -28.99
N ASN A 312 -0.15 -4.53 -28.79
CA ASN A 312 0.73 -3.77 -29.67
C ASN A 312 0.81 -4.37 -31.08
N SER A 313 0.85 -5.71 -31.19
CA SER A 313 0.88 -6.37 -32.51
C SER A 313 -0.41 -6.14 -33.29
N LEU A 314 -1.57 -6.29 -32.63
CA LEU A 314 -2.88 -6.10 -33.26
C LEU A 314 -3.11 -4.66 -33.69
N LEU A 315 -2.82 -3.68 -32.82
CA LEU A 315 -2.98 -2.26 -33.15
C LEU A 315 -1.97 -1.80 -34.22
N GLY A 316 -0.73 -2.28 -34.16
CA GLY A 316 0.28 -2.04 -35.19
C GLY A 316 -0.17 -2.59 -36.55
N TYR A 317 -0.66 -3.83 -36.58
CA TYR A 317 -1.17 -4.46 -37.80
C TYR A 317 -2.42 -3.73 -38.35
N ALA A 318 -3.36 -3.36 -37.49
CA ALA A 318 -4.56 -2.60 -37.87
C ALA A 318 -4.19 -1.24 -38.46
N THR A 319 -3.21 -0.55 -37.87
CA THR A 319 -2.70 0.73 -38.39
C THR A 319 -2.08 0.54 -39.78
N TYR A 320 -1.16 -0.42 -39.92
CA TYR A 320 -0.48 -0.71 -41.18
C TYR A 320 -1.45 -1.06 -42.31
N THR A 321 -2.41 -1.96 -42.04
CA THR A 321 -3.39 -2.38 -43.04
C THR A 321 -4.35 -1.26 -43.42
N SER A 322 -4.72 -0.39 -42.49
CA SER A 322 -5.57 0.78 -42.76
C SER A 322 -4.87 1.79 -43.67
N ILE A 323 -3.57 2.04 -43.45
CA ILE A 323 -2.75 2.88 -44.33
C ILE A 323 -2.66 2.26 -45.73
N LYS A 324 -2.37 0.95 -45.83
CA LYS A 324 -2.26 0.25 -47.11
C LYS A 324 -3.56 0.29 -47.92
N LYS A 325 -4.71 0.25 -47.24
CA LYS A 325 -6.05 0.36 -47.84
C LYS A 325 -6.52 1.80 -48.05
N GLN A 326 -5.67 2.81 -47.81
CA GLN A 326 -5.99 4.24 -47.90
C GLN A 326 -7.18 4.68 -47.01
N ASN A 327 -7.48 3.92 -45.95
CA ASN A 327 -8.47 4.30 -44.95
C ASN A 327 -7.80 5.15 -43.85
N TYR A 328 -7.55 6.41 -44.18
CA TYR A 328 -6.77 7.31 -43.31
C TYR A 328 -7.48 7.66 -42.00
N GLY A 329 -8.81 7.66 -41.96
CA GLY A 329 -9.57 7.89 -40.73
C GLY A 329 -9.31 6.80 -39.68
N VAL A 330 -9.46 5.53 -40.08
CA VAL A 330 -9.16 4.38 -39.20
C VAL A 330 -7.66 4.31 -38.90
N ALA A 331 -6.80 4.61 -39.88
CA ALA A 331 -5.36 4.67 -39.67
C ALA A 331 -4.96 5.68 -38.59
N GLY A 332 -5.58 6.87 -38.56
CA GLY A 332 -5.32 7.88 -37.54
C GLY A 332 -5.68 7.41 -36.14
N VAL A 333 -6.87 6.83 -35.96
CA VAL A 333 -7.34 6.31 -34.66
C VAL A 333 -6.48 5.13 -34.20
N CYS A 334 -6.29 4.12 -35.05
CA CYS A 334 -5.47 2.96 -34.71
C CYS A 334 -4.01 3.35 -34.48
N GLY A 335 -3.46 4.29 -35.24
CA GLY A 335 -2.09 4.77 -35.07
C GLY A 335 -1.89 5.48 -33.75
N PHE A 336 -2.83 6.36 -33.37
CA PHE A 336 -2.80 7.02 -32.06
C PHE A 336 -2.88 6.02 -30.90
N LEU A 337 -3.79 5.05 -30.98
CA LEU A 337 -3.91 4.00 -29.97
C LEU A 337 -2.66 3.12 -29.93
N SER A 338 -2.14 2.71 -31.09
CA SER A 338 -0.91 1.90 -31.21
C SER A 338 0.26 2.59 -30.52
N LEU A 339 0.48 3.88 -30.80
CA LEU A 339 1.52 4.68 -30.16
C LEU A 339 1.32 4.78 -28.64
N SER A 340 0.08 5.04 -28.20
CA SER A 340 -0.26 5.17 -26.78
C SER A 340 -0.01 3.87 -25.99
N PHE A 341 -0.43 2.72 -26.54
CA PHE A 341 -0.18 1.41 -25.95
C PHE A 341 1.28 1.00 -25.99
N TYR A 342 2.03 1.42 -27.01
CA TYR A 342 3.46 1.14 -27.10
C TYR A 342 4.25 1.90 -26.04
N ILE A 343 3.98 3.20 -25.87
CA ILE A 343 4.55 4.02 -24.80
C ILE A 343 4.12 3.49 -23.42
N GLY A 344 2.85 3.09 -23.28
CA GLY A 344 2.31 2.43 -22.09
C GLY A 344 3.07 1.15 -21.72
N ASN A 345 3.34 0.28 -22.69
CA ASN A 345 4.12 -0.95 -22.51
C ASN A 345 5.54 -0.66 -21.98
N ILE A 346 6.24 0.32 -22.57
CA ILE A 346 7.61 0.66 -22.15
C ILE A 346 7.61 1.19 -20.71
N ASN A 347 6.78 2.19 -20.41
CA ASN A 347 6.73 2.79 -19.08
C ASN A 347 6.22 1.80 -18.02
N GLY A 348 5.23 0.99 -18.38
CA GLY A 348 4.65 -0.04 -17.55
C GLY A 348 5.63 -1.15 -17.16
N ALA A 349 6.54 -1.54 -18.06
CA ALA A 349 7.62 -2.47 -17.76
C ALA A 349 8.65 -1.88 -16.77
N GLY A 350 8.94 -0.58 -16.87
CA GLY A 350 9.73 0.11 -15.84
C GLY A 350 9.08 0.01 -14.46
N ARG A 351 7.76 0.29 -14.38
CA ARG A 351 6.98 0.19 -13.13
C ARG A 351 6.86 -1.25 -12.63
N SER A 352 6.86 -2.26 -13.50
CA SER A 352 6.80 -3.67 -13.09
C SER A 352 8.10 -4.13 -12.42
N ALA A 353 9.25 -3.54 -12.77
CA ALA A 353 10.51 -3.80 -12.06
C ALA A 353 10.45 -3.26 -10.63
N ILE A 354 9.92 -2.05 -10.45
CA ILE A 354 9.69 -1.45 -9.12
C ILE A 354 8.76 -2.33 -8.30
N ARG A 355 7.60 -2.72 -8.84
CA ARG A 355 6.65 -3.61 -8.17
C ARG A 355 7.25 -4.96 -7.79
N TYR A 356 8.07 -5.55 -8.66
CA TYR A 356 8.79 -6.79 -8.35
C TYR A 356 9.71 -6.62 -7.14
N ASN A 357 10.49 -5.54 -7.11
CA ASN A 357 11.43 -5.26 -6.03
C ASN A 357 10.69 -4.96 -4.71
N SER A 358 9.68 -4.10 -4.74
CA SER A 358 8.88 -3.76 -3.56
C SER A 358 8.15 -4.97 -3.00
N LYS A 359 7.57 -5.81 -3.86
CA LYS A 359 6.91 -7.05 -3.43
C LYS A 359 7.87 -7.95 -2.68
N LYS A 360 9.07 -8.15 -3.23
CA LYS A 360 10.09 -8.98 -2.60
C LYS A 360 10.58 -8.42 -1.27
N LYS A 361 10.78 -7.09 -1.18
CA LYS A 361 11.14 -6.42 0.08
C LYS A 361 10.04 -6.64 1.13
N ASN A 362 8.79 -6.32 0.78
CA ASN A 362 7.65 -6.43 1.68
C ASN A 362 7.40 -7.88 2.14
N GLU A 363 7.66 -8.88 1.29
CA GLU A 363 7.60 -10.30 1.69
C GLU A 363 8.60 -10.63 2.81
N GLN A 364 9.81 -10.08 2.78
CA GLN A 364 10.81 -10.32 3.83
C GLN A 364 10.48 -9.51 5.09
N ILE A 365 10.05 -8.25 4.94
CA ILE A 365 9.57 -7.43 6.08
C ILE A 365 8.41 -8.13 6.81
N ARG A 366 7.40 -8.63 6.08
CA ARG A 366 6.29 -9.39 6.69
C ARG A 366 6.74 -10.67 7.39
N LYS A 367 7.85 -11.30 6.98
CA LYS A 367 8.41 -12.44 7.71
C LYS A 367 9.06 -11.98 9.01
N LEU A 368 9.81 -10.88 8.99
CA LEU A 368 10.40 -10.30 10.20
C LEU A 368 9.33 -9.90 11.21
N GLU A 369 8.26 -9.23 10.77
CA GLU A 369 7.12 -8.86 11.61
C GLU A 369 6.52 -10.08 12.34
N ARG A 370 6.35 -11.20 11.62
CA ARG A 370 5.79 -12.44 12.19
C ARG A 370 6.74 -13.14 13.14
N ILE A 371 8.02 -13.28 12.77
CA ILE A 371 9.02 -13.96 13.60
C ILE A 371 9.23 -13.21 14.92
N ASN A 372 9.15 -11.88 14.89
CA ASN A 372 9.35 -11.03 16.06
C ASN A 372 8.05 -10.66 16.78
N ASN A 373 6.92 -11.26 16.40
CA ASN A 373 5.63 -11.05 17.06
C ASN A 373 5.27 -9.55 17.24
N ILE A 374 5.57 -8.71 16.24
CA ILE A 374 5.39 -7.26 16.37
C ILE A 374 3.94 -6.90 16.69
N PHE A 375 3.00 -7.59 16.06
CA PHE A 375 1.57 -7.35 16.24
C PHE A 375 0.93 -8.18 17.37
N TYR A 376 1.68 -9.08 18.02
CA TYR A 376 1.21 -9.96 19.09
C TYR A 376 1.66 -9.48 20.48
#